data_AF-A0A957YZX4-F1
#
_entry.id   AF-A0A957YZX4-F1
#
_cell.length_a   1.000
_cell.length_b   1.000
_cell.length_c   1.000
_cell.angle_alpha   90.00
_cell.angle_beta   90.00
_cell.angle_gamma   90.00
#
_symmetry.space_group_name_H-M   'P 1'
#
loop_
_entity.id
_entity.type
_entity.pdbx_description
1 polymer ?
#
loop_
_entity_poly.entity_id
_entity_poly.type
_entity_poly.pdbx_seq_one_letter_code
_entity_poly.pdbx_strand_id
1 'polypeptide(L)'
;MAVPYLGEIRMFGGDFAPQGWAFCDGSLLSISENLYLFKLIGTTYGGDGHTTFALPDLRGRTPLHTGEGTGLSPRALGERGGVEAVALQAAHLPVHGHRVLAYGAAGNQPNPYRATWAPSLMAQFSSNPANTAMNATAIAPTGNGFAHQNMPPYLVINFIIALEGIYPSSSSAPTAYLGEIRPFSFGAIIGGWAPCNGQMLAIAGNEQLFATLGTAYGGDGVTTFALPDLRGRIPMQVGPDLKQGAQSGEETHILTVAELPNHGHVPQGSQNYASSGRPDDGVWANQVADDGYSNLTPSVAMHPSAIGESGGNQAHENMSPYQVVNFCVATQMPISNTDNADIGEIRIFGGNIVPDGWLPCNGQALPITAPYTMLFSLLGTTYGGDGKTTFGIPNLSARVPLGAGQGPGLSLRSRGERHGSSAVTLLSTEIAPHSHPANADNSNGGGTDPTNAVWGVQPRSSSTPAYYPGPANAAMNPEAIEPTGGDQPHNNLPPYLVLNFCIAYDGIFPQRPT
;
A
#
# COMPACT_ATOMS: atom_id res chain seq x y z
N MET A 1 -31.81 20.02 -18.38
CA MET A 1 -30.97 19.10 -17.60
C MET A 1 -29.60 19.07 -18.24
N ALA A 2 -28.53 19.00 -17.45
CA ALA A 2 -27.20 18.71 -17.96
C ALA A 2 -27.22 17.38 -18.71
N VAL A 3 -26.66 17.31 -19.91
CA VAL A 3 -26.58 16.07 -20.71
C VAL A 3 -25.13 15.58 -20.66
N PRO A 4 -24.83 14.47 -19.98
CA PRO A 4 -23.45 13.97 -19.90
C PRO A 4 -23.01 13.30 -21.21
N TYR A 5 -21.73 12.95 -21.31
CA TYR A 5 -21.35 11.92 -22.26
C TYR A 5 -21.93 10.57 -21.81
N LEU A 6 -22.48 9.80 -22.75
CA LEU A 6 -22.89 8.43 -22.49
C LEU A 6 -21.69 7.62 -21.98
N GLY A 7 -21.86 6.89 -20.86
CA GLY A 7 -20.78 6.13 -20.23
C GLY A 7 -19.71 6.97 -19.52
N GLU A 8 -19.91 8.27 -19.37
CA GLU A 8 -19.15 9.12 -18.45
C GLU A 8 -19.35 8.63 -17.02
N ILE A 9 -18.26 8.60 -16.26
CA ILE A 9 -18.27 8.28 -14.84
C ILE A 9 -17.97 9.56 -14.06
N ARG A 10 -18.81 9.87 -13.08
CA ARG A 10 -18.65 11.01 -12.17
C ARG A 10 -18.46 10.52 -10.76
N MET A 11 -17.61 11.22 -10.02
CA MET A 11 -17.62 11.15 -8.57
C MET A 11 -18.79 11.98 -8.07
N PHE A 12 -19.51 11.45 -7.08
CA PHE A 12 -20.74 12.03 -6.57
C PHE A 12 -20.76 11.98 -5.05
N GLY A 13 -21.05 13.14 -4.46
CA GLY A 13 -21.06 13.33 -3.02
C GLY A 13 -22.33 12.86 -2.32
N GLY A 14 -23.41 12.57 -3.05
CA GLY A 14 -24.69 12.07 -2.48
C GLY A 14 -24.83 10.55 -2.52
N ASP A 15 -25.89 10.05 -1.89
CA ASP A 15 -26.13 8.61 -1.61
C ASP A 15 -27.12 7.94 -2.57
N PHE A 16 -27.54 8.64 -3.62
CA PHE A 16 -28.45 8.15 -4.66
C PHE A 16 -27.84 8.34 -6.06
N ALA A 17 -28.30 7.54 -7.04
CA ALA A 17 -28.00 7.80 -8.45
C ALA A 17 -29.08 8.74 -9.03
N PRO A 18 -28.72 9.91 -9.58
CA PRO A 18 -29.69 10.78 -10.26
C PRO A 18 -30.38 10.07 -11.43
N GLN A 19 -31.52 10.60 -11.89
CA GLN A 19 -32.17 10.10 -13.10
C GLN A 19 -31.19 10.11 -14.29
N GLY A 20 -31.16 9.02 -15.04
CA GLY A 20 -30.23 8.84 -16.16
C GLY A 20 -28.85 8.32 -15.76
N TRP A 21 -28.62 8.08 -14.47
CA TRP A 21 -27.37 7.55 -13.92
C TRP A 21 -27.61 6.24 -13.16
N ALA A 22 -26.57 5.42 -13.07
CA ALA A 22 -26.52 4.26 -12.19
C ALA A 22 -25.23 4.26 -11.37
N PHE A 23 -25.22 3.57 -10.23
CA PHE A 23 -23.97 3.34 -9.49
C PHE A 23 -23.02 2.43 -10.29
N CYS A 24 -21.72 2.66 -10.12
CA CYS A 24 -20.68 1.75 -10.58
C CYS A 24 -20.57 0.56 -9.61
N ASP A 25 -21.57 -0.32 -9.62
CA ASP A 25 -21.73 -1.45 -8.69
C ASP A 25 -21.70 -2.84 -9.35
N GLY A 26 -21.35 -2.91 -10.64
CA GLY A 26 -21.31 -4.17 -11.39
C GLY A 26 -22.67 -4.68 -11.87
N SER A 27 -23.75 -3.90 -11.77
CA SER A 27 -25.08 -4.29 -12.22
C SER A 27 -25.10 -4.78 -13.68
N LEU A 28 -25.83 -5.87 -13.93
CA LEU A 28 -26.13 -6.36 -15.28
C LEU A 28 -27.29 -5.57 -15.87
N LEU A 29 -27.11 -5.04 -17.08
CA LEU A 29 -28.11 -4.30 -17.83
C LEU A 29 -28.49 -5.04 -19.10
N SER A 30 -29.76 -4.88 -19.52
CA SER A 30 -30.24 -5.39 -20.79
C SER A 30 -29.62 -4.62 -21.97
N ILE A 31 -29.10 -5.34 -22.95
CA ILE A 31 -28.56 -4.77 -24.20
C ILE A 31 -29.68 -4.11 -25.01
N SER A 32 -30.89 -4.68 -25.01
CA SER A 32 -32.00 -4.15 -25.82
C SER A 32 -32.47 -2.78 -25.35
N GLU A 33 -32.27 -2.47 -24.07
CA GLU A 33 -32.66 -1.20 -23.45
C GLU A 33 -31.51 -0.18 -23.44
N ASN A 34 -30.25 -0.64 -23.48
CA ASN A 34 -29.06 0.20 -23.33
C ASN A 34 -28.07 0.04 -24.50
N LEU A 35 -28.59 -0.07 -25.72
CA LEU A 35 -27.81 -0.43 -26.92
C LEU A 35 -26.58 0.47 -27.14
N TYR A 36 -26.70 1.78 -26.94
CA TYR A 36 -25.60 2.71 -27.17
C TYR A 36 -24.53 2.63 -26.08
N LEU A 37 -24.92 2.40 -24.81
CA LEU A 37 -23.96 2.19 -23.73
C LEU A 37 -23.20 0.88 -23.94
N PHE A 38 -23.90 -0.19 -24.33
CA PHE A 38 -23.28 -1.45 -24.72
C PHE A 38 -22.29 -1.28 -25.88
N LYS A 39 -22.60 -0.47 -26.90
CA LYS A 39 -21.64 -0.17 -27.98
C LYS A 39 -20.34 0.49 -27.47
N LEU A 40 -20.42 1.24 -26.39
CA LEU A 40 -19.27 1.96 -25.83
C LEU A 40 -18.41 1.11 -24.90
N ILE A 41 -19.04 0.36 -23.99
CA ILE A 41 -18.32 -0.40 -22.94
C ILE A 41 -18.30 -1.91 -23.17
N GLY A 42 -19.11 -2.42 -24.10
CA GLY A 42 -19.18 -3.84 -24.46
C GLY A 42 -19.36 -4.74 -23.24
N THR A 43 -18.66 -5.87 -23.24
CA THR A 43 -18.59 -6.80 -22.10
C THR A 43 -17.35 -6.55 -21.23
N THR A 44 -16.73 -5.36 -21.31
CA THR A 44 -15.48 -5.03 -20.58
C THR A 44 -15.59 -5.35 -19.09
N TYR A 45 -16.77 -5.15 -18.50
CA TYR A 45 -17.01 -5.38 -17.07
C TYR A 45 -17.82 -6.66 -16.79
N GLY A 46 -18.20 -7.43 -17.82
CA GLY A 46 -18.99 -8.66 -17.71
C GLY A 46 -20.28 -8.68 -18.53
N GLY A 47 -21.13 -9.68 -18.25
CA GLY A 47 -22.34 -10.02 -19.01
C GLY A 47 -22.09 -11.03 -20.13
N ASP A 48 -23.16 -11.46 -20.79
CA ASP A 48 -23.09 -12.51 -21.83
C ASP A 48 -22.82 -11.95 -23.24
N GLY A 49 -22.91 -10.63 -23.44
CA GLY A 49 -22.72 -9.96 -24.72
C GLY A 49 -23.83 -10.24 -25.75
N HIS A 50 -24.90 -10.93 -25.35
CA HIS A 50 -26.03 -11.29 -26.21
C HIS A 50 -27.33 -10.65 -25.69
N THR A 51 -27.62 -10.82 -24.41
CA THR A 51 -28.79 -10.24 -23.73
C THR A 51 -28.38 -9.18 -22.72
N THR A 52 -27.19 -9.31 -22.12
CA THR A 52 -26.73 -8.48 -21.01
C THR A 52 -25.27 -8.06 -21.13
N PHE A 53 -24.95 -6.95 -20.49
CA PHE A 53 -23.59 -6.47 -20.22
C PHE A 53 -23.54 -5.90 -18.81
N ALA A 54 -22.36 -5.78 -18.21
CA ALA A 54 -22.21 -5.23 -16.86
C ALA A 54 -21.70 -3.77 -16.87
N LEU A 55 -22.12 -3.01 -15.87
CA LEU A 55 -21.50 -1.74 -15.49
C LEU A 55 -20.15 -1.98 -14.79
N PRO A 56 -19.27 -0.95 -14.70
CA PRO A 56 -18.09 -1.00 -13.84
C PRO A 56 -18.45 -1.38 -12.40
N ASP A 57 -17.68 -2.26 -11.77
CA ASP A 57 -17.82 -2.57 -10.33
C ASP A 57 -16.68 -1.92 -9.56
N LEU A 58 -16.95 -0.72 -9.04
CA LEU A 58 -15.98 0.01 -8.23
C LEU A 58 -16.13 -0.27 -6.75
N ARG A 59 -17.13 -1.01 -6.26
CA ARG A 59 -17.40 -1.15 -4.81
C ARG A 59 -16.13 -1.58 -4.06
N GLY A 60 -15.73 -0.78 -3.07
CA GLY A 60 -14.49 -1.01 -2.31
C GLY A 60 -13.19 -0.75 -3.09
N ARG A 61 -13.24 -0.08 -4.24
CA ARG A 61 -12.12 0.13 -5.15
C ARG A 61 -11.96 1.60 -5.50
N THR A 62 -10.73 1.95 -5.82
CA THR A 62 -10.38 3.25 -6.42
C THR A 62 -10.24 3.13 -7.94
N PRO A 63 -10.63 4.14 -8.72
CA PRO A 63 -10.38 4.16 -10.16
C PRO A 63 -8.91 4.43 -10.46
N LEU A 64 -8.30 3.58 -11.28
CA LEU A 64 -6.92 3.70 -11.76
C LEU A 64 -6.92 3.95 -13.27
N HIS A 65 -6.06 4.82 -13.80
CA HIS A 65 -6.04 5.07 -15.24
C HIS A 65 -5.30 3.97 -16.02
N THR A 66 -5.88 3.56 -17.14
CA THR A 66 -5.24 2.65 -18.12
C THR A 66 -3.88 3.17 -18.59
N GLY A 67 -3.03 2.25 -19.07
CA GLY A 67 -1.80 2.57 -19.77
C GLY A 67 -0.54 2.12 -19.03
N GLU A 68 0.60 2.60 -19.53
CA GLU A 68 1.93 2.19 -19.11
C GLU A 68 2.67 3.39 -18.49
N GLY A 69 2.54 3.53 -17.17
CA GLY A 69 3.30 4.54 -16.45
C GLY A 69 4.79 4.20 -16.47
N THR A 70 5.67 5.20 -16.60
CA THR A 70 7.12 4.99 -16.51
C THR A 70 7.47 4.28 -15.18
N GLY A 71 8.17 3.15 -15.28
CA GLY A 71 8.55 2.31 -14.12
C GLY A 71 7.40 1.49 -13.50
N LEU A 72 6.24 1.44 -14.15
CA LEU A 72 5.05 0.71 -13.68
C LEU A 72 4.65 -0.36 -14.69
N SER A 73 3.97 -1.40 -14.22
CA SER A 73 3.39 -2.41 -15.10
C SER A 73 2.23 -1.82 -15.92
N PRO A 74 2.03 -2.26 -17.17
CA PRO A 74 0.85 -1.93 -17.96
C PRO A 74 -0.45 -2.26 -17.23
N ARG A 75 -1.47 -1.41 -17.41
CA ARG A 75 -2.82 -1.59 -16.87
C ARG A 75 -3.84 -1.51 -18.00
N ALA A 76 -4.58 -2.59 -18.23
CA ALA A 76 -5.58 -2.66 -19.30
C ALA A 76 -6.95 -2.20 -18.81
N LEU A 77 -7.73 -1.52 -19.66
CA LEU A 77 -9.10 -1.10 -19.33
C LEU A 77 -9.94 -2.30 -18.83
N GLY A 78 -10.67 -2.10 -17.72
CA GLY A 78 -11.48 -3.15 -17.10
C GLY A 78 -10.73 -4.12 -16.18
N GLU A 79 -9.39 -4.05 -16.15
CA GLU A 79 -8.59 -4.84 -15.21
C GLU A 79 -8.94 -4.48 -13.77
N ARG A 80 -9.04 -5.50 -12.92
CA ARG A 80 -9.27 -5.39 -11.47
C ARG A 80 -8.12 -6.06 -10.76
N GLY A 81 -7.65 -5.46 -9.67
CA GLY A 81 -6.58 -6.01 -8.86
C GLY A 81 -6.40 -5.26 -7.56
N GLY A 82 -5.26 -5.51 -6.90
CA GLY A 82 -4.96 -4.98 -5.58
C GLY A 82 -5.69 -5.70 -4.44
N VAL A 83 -5.27 -5.43 -3.22
CA VAL A 83 -5.82 -6.04 -2.00
C VAL A 83 -5.85 -5.02 -0.87
N GLU A 84 -6.82 -5.14 0.04
CA GLU A 84 -6.92 -4.23 1.19
C GLU A 84 -5.83 -4.50 2.24
N ALA A 85 -5.35 -5.73 2.33
CA ALA A 85 -4.32 -6.16 3.26
C ALA A 85 -3.40 -7.20 2.62
N VAL A 86 -2.13 -7.23 3.04
CA VAL A 86 -1.08 -8.11 2.51
C VAL A 86 -0.52 -8.97 3.63
N ALA A 87 -0.58 -10.31 3.48
CA ALA A 87 0.19 -11.23 4.31
C ALA A 87 1.58 -11.42 3.71
N LEU A 88 2.61 -11.07 4.47
CA LEU A 88 3.99 -11.25 4.05
C LEU A 88 4.34 -12.75 3.95
N GLN A 89 5.28 -13.07 3.07
CA GLN A 89 5.89 -14.39 2.96
C GLN A 89 7.36 -14.28 3.37
N ALA A 90 8.01 -15.38 3.73
CA ALA A 90 9.43 -15.38 4.10
C ALA A 90 10.32 -14.74 3.01
N ALA A 91 9.96 -14.91 1.73
CA ALA A 91 10.66 -14.28 0.61
C ALA A 91 10.54 -12.74 0.59
N HIS A 92 9.49 -12.16 1.19
CA HIS A 92 9.30 -10.70 1.29
C HIS A 92 10.12 -10.07 2.42
N LEU A 93 10.66 -10.88 3.34
CA LEU A 93 11.55 -10.35 4.36
C LEU A 93 12.90 -9.97 3.74
N PRO A 94 13.50 -8.87 4.21
CA PRO A 94 14.89 -8.59 3.86
C PRO A 94 15.77 -9.71 4.35
N VAL A 95 16.89 -9.98 3.66
CA VAL A 95 17.89 -10.89 4.20
C VAL A 95 18.43 -10.33 5.52
N HIS A 96 18.12 -11.00 6.62
CA HIS A 96 18.50 -10.60 7.97
C HIS A 96 18.90 -11.81 8.78
N GLY A 97 19.70 -11.60 9.83
CA GLY A 97 20.08 -12.64 10.77
C GLY A 97 20.05 -12.09 12.20
N HIS A 98 20.33 -12.97 13.15
CA HIS A 98 20.44 -12.63 14.56
C HIS A 98 21.85 -12.88 15.05
N ARG A 99 22.27 -12.11 16.06
CA ARG A 99 23.52 -12.38 16.77
C ARG A 99 23.24 -13.38 17.88
N VAL A 100 24.04 -14.44 17.94
CA VAL A 100 24.10 -15.29 19.13
C VAL A 100 24.86 -14.53 20.22
N LEU A 101 24.30 -14.53 21.42
CA LEU A 101 24.88 -13.86 22.58
C LEU A 101 25.21 -14.88 23.68
N ALA A 102 26.35 -14.68 24.31
CA ALA A 102 26.89 -15.48 25.40
C ALA A 102 27.19 -14.62 26.63
N TYR A 103 27.40 -15.26 27.77
CA TYR A 103 27.93 -14.62 28.97
C TYR A 103 29.46 -14.56 28.91
N GLY A 104 30.07 -13.43 29.27
CA GLY A 104 31.52 -13.24 29.20
C GLY A 104 32.32 -13.88 30.34
N ALA A 105 31.67 -14.30 31.43
CA ALA A 105 32.33 -15.00 32.54
C ALA A 105 32.12 -16.51 32.48
N ALA A 106 33.00 -17.27 33.12
CA ALA A 106 32.93 -18.73 33.12
C ALA A 106 31.54 -19.26 33.50
N GLY A 107 31.08 -20.27 32.76
CA GLY A 107 29.85 -20.98 33.07
C GLY A 107 29.92 -21.59 34.48
N ASN A 108 28.77 -21.66 35.14
CA ASN A 108 28.67 -22.17 36.52
C ASN A 108 27.60 -23.26 36.67
N GLN A 109 26.90 -23.62 35.58
CA GLN A 109 25.95 -24.72 35.58
C GLN A 109 26.01 -25.53 34.28
N PRO A 110 25.78 -26.85 34.34
CA PRO A 110 25.82 -27.71 33.17
C PRO A 110 24.51 -27.69 32.37
N ASN A 111 23.42 -27.15 32.93
CA ASN A 111 22.10 -27.19 32.35
C ASN A 111 21.77 -25.92 31.54
N PRO A 112 21.26 -26.05 30.29
CA PRO A 112 20.92 -24.91 29.43
C PRO A 112 19.59 -24.20 29.80
N TYR A 113 18.77 -24.77 30.68
CA TYR A 113 17.47 -24.20 31.07
C TYR A 113 17.61 -22.79 31.65
N ARG A 114 16.96 -21.82 30.99
CA ARG A 114 17.02 -20.38 31.33
C ARG A 114 18.46 -19.86 31.45
N ALA A 115 19.39 -20.42 30.68
CA ALA A 115 20.79 -20.08 30.68
C ALA A 115 21.26 -19.55 29.32
N THR A 116 22.40 -18.87 29.29
CA THR A 116 23.12 -18.50 28.06
C THR A 116 24.41 -19.32 27.97
N TRP A 117 24.96 -19.47 26.75
CA TRP A 117 26.31 -20.04 26.58
C TRP A 117 27.34 -19.18 27.31
N ALA A 118 28.41 -19.80 27.80
CA ALA A 118 29.43 -19.13 28.58
C ALA A 118 30.80 -19.82 28.39
N PRO A 119 31.92 -19.12 28.66
CA PRO A 119 33.23 -19.72 28.67
C PRO A 119 33.33 -20.98 29.53
N SER A 120 34.04 -21.99 29.02
CA SER A 120 34.42 -23.20 29.74
C SER A 120 35.95 -23.36 29.71
N LEU A 121 36.48 -24.20 30.62
CA LEU A 121 37.89 -24.59 30.57
C LEU A 121 38.15 -25.64 29.48
N MET A 122 37.11 -26.35 29.03
CA MET A 122 37.17 -27.25 27.88
C MET A 122 36.88 -26.49 26.59
N ALA A 123 37.50 -26.93 25.49
CA ALA A 123 37.25 -26.33 24.19
C ALA A 123 35.87 -26.76 23.66
N GLN A 124 35.05 -25.78 23.30
CA GLN A 124 33.67 -25.97 22.81
C GLN A 124 33.38 -25.15 21.56
N PHE A 125 34.18 -24.13 21.33
CA PHE A 125 34.07 -23.19 20.24
C PHE A 125 35.30 -23.26 19.35
N SER A 126 35.15 -22.81 18.11
CA SER A 126 36.25 -22.66 17.17
C SER A 126 36.18 -21.30 16.49
N SER A 127 37.35 -20.76 16.13
CA SER A 127 37.48 -19.64 15.20
C SER A 127 37.48 -20.10 13.73
N ASN A 128 37.45 -21.42 13.48
CA ASN A 128 37.23 -21.93 12.14
C ASN A 128 35.80 -21.59 11.70
N PRO A 129 35.57 -21.31 10.40
CA PRO A 129 34.24 -21.01 9.90
C PRO A 129 33.23 -22.11 10.23
N ALA A 130 31.96 -21.71 10.34
CA ALA A 130 30.89 -22.67 10.39
C ALA A 130 30.79 -23.42 9.05
N ASN A 131 30.57 -24.73 9.09
CA ASN A 131 30.51 -25.59 7.91
C ASN A 131 29.47 -26.70 8.00
N THR A 132 28.66 -26.72 9.06
CA THR A 132 27.53 -27.65 9.20
C THR A 132 26.35 -26.98 9.88
N ALA A 133 25.15 -27.30 9.38
CA ALA A 133 23.92 -26.96 10.04
C ALA A 133 23.73 -27.81 11.31
N MET A 134 23.36 -27.13 12.39
CA MET A 134 22.78 -27.76 13.57
C MET A 134 21.29 -28.05 13.33
N ASN A 135 20.62 -28.68 14.29
CA ASN A 135 19.20 -28.96 14.16
C ASN A 135 18.37 -27.66 14.13
N ALA A 136 17.53 -27.49 13.10
CA ALA A 136 16.71 -26.28 12.95
C ALA A 136 15.72 -26.04 14.11
N THR A 137 15.35 -27.08 14.87
CA THR A 137 14.45 -26.93 16.05
C THR A 137 15.13 -26.26 17.25
N ALA A 138 16.46 -26.14 17.22
CA ALA A 138 17.22 -25.46 18.28
C ALA A 138 16.95 -23.95 18.31
N ILE A 139 16.44 -23.36 17.24
CA ILE A 139 15.95 -21.97 17.22
C ILE A 139 14.49 -22.00 16.77
N ALA A 140 13.57 -21.68 17.68
CA ALA A 140 12.15 -21.67 17.36
C ALA A 140 11.80 -20.51 16.42
N PRO A 141 10.84 -20.71 15.51
CA PRO A 141 10.42 -19.65 14.63
C PRO A 141 9.57 -18.60 15.37
N THR A 142 9.53 -17.39 14.81
CA THR A 142 8.78 -16.23 15.31
C THR A 142 7.92 -15.67 14.16
N GLY A 143 6.80 -15.04 14.52
CA GLY A 143 5.84 -14.44 13.58
C GLY A 143 4.55 -15.24 13.46
N ASN A 144 3.44 -14.57 13.12
CA ASN A 144 2.13 -15.21 12.95
C ASN A 144 1.62 -15.18 11.49
N GLY A 145 2.21 -14.35 10.64
CA GLY A 145 1.82 -14.16 9.24
C GLY A 145 0.46 -13.48 9.08
N PHE A 146 0.05 -12.63 10.04
CA PHE A 146 -1.15 -11.81 9.87
C PHE A 146 -0.95 -10.81 8.74
N ALA A 147 -2.03 -10.51 8.02
CA ALA A 147 -1.97 -9.51 6.97
C ALA A 147 -1.89 -8.10 7.58
N HIS A 148 -1.00 -7.28 7.04
CA HIS A 148 -0.95 -5.86 7.35
C HIS A 148 -1.81 -5.03 6.39
N GLN A 149 -2.19 -3.82 6.79
CA GLN A 149 -2.99 -2.92 5.96
C GLN A 149 -2.22 -2.49 4.71
N ASN A 150 -2.92 -2.43 3.56
CA ASN A 150 -2.39 -2.05 2.25
C ASN A 150 -3.25 -0.95 1.58
N MET A 151 -3.92 -0.14 2.40
CA MET A 151 -4.82 0.91 1.94
C MET A 151 -4.18 2.29 2.19
N PRO A 152 -3.87 3.07 1.14
CA PRO A 152 -3.47 4.46 1.32
C PRO A 152 -4.64 5.27 1.89
N PRO A 153 -4.42 6.50 2.38
CA PRO A 153 -5.51 7.31 2.88
C PRO A 153 -6.59 7.50 1.81
N TYR A 154 -7.85 7.25 2.18
CA TYR A 154 -8.97 7.33 1.25
C TYR A 154 -10.15 8.09 1.85
N LEU A 155 -11.03 8.56 0.97
CA LEU A 155 -12.37 9.01 1.30
C LEU A 155 -13.38 8.22 0.48
N VAL A 156 -14.40 7.67 1.14
CA VAL A 156 -15.48 6.95 0.49
C VAL A 156 -16.49 7.93 -0.10
N ILE A 157 -16.70 7.85 -1.40
CA ILE A 157 -17.67 8.63 -2.19
C ILE A 157 -18.42 7.69 -3.15
N ASN A 158 -19.42 8.21 -3.86
CA ASN A 158 -20.07 7.43 -4.91
C ASN A 158 -19.46 7.73 -6.28
N PHE A 159 -19.47 6.73 -7.16
CA PHE A 159 -19.13 6.77 -8.56
C PHE A 159 -20.38 6.32 -9.31
N ILE A 160 -20.86 7.19 -10.18
CA ILE A 160 -22.04 6.97 -10.99
C ILE A 160 -21.68 7.04 -12.46
N ILE A 161 -22.33 6.23 -13.28
CA ILE A 161 -22.16 6.16 -14.74
C ILE A 161 -23.43 6.62 -15.45
N ALA A 162 -23.26 7.44 -16.50
CA ALA A 162 -24.36 7.92 -17.32
C ALA A 162 -24.92 6.79 -18.21
N LEU A 163 -26.22 6.49 -18.05
CA LEU A 163 -26.97 5.53 -18.86
C LEU A 163 -27.58 6.17 -20.12
N GLU A 164 -27.79 7.48 -20.07
CA GLU A 164 -28.25 8.30 -21.18
C GLU A 164 -27.33 9.52 -21.33
N GLY A 165 -27.21 10.04 -22.54
CA GLY A 165 -26.31 11.14 -22.82
C GLY A 165 -25.90 11.24 -24.28
N ILE A 166 -24.95 12.12 -24.53
CA ILE A 166 -24.38 12.39 -25.84
C ILE A 166 -23.29 11.34 -26.12
N TYR A 167 -23.31 10.74 -27.31
CA TYR A 167 -22.28 9.76 -27.66
C TYR A 167 -20.90 10.46 -27.73
N PRO A 168 -19.82 9.90 -27.15
CA PRO A 168 -18.52 10.55 -27.01
C PRO A 168 -17.87 11.11 -28.28
N SER A 169 -18.30 10.69 -29.48
CA SER A 169 -17.79 11.19 -30.76
C SER A 169 -18.45 12.51 -31.23
N SER A 170 -18.98 13.32 -30.32
CA SER A 170 -19.64 14.58 -30.67
C SER A 170 -19.26 15.71 -29.70
N SER A 171 -19.16 16.93 -30.22
CA SER A 171 -18.37 18.02 -29.65
C SER A 171 -19.10 18.90 -28.61
N SER A 172 -20.00 18.34 -27.82
CA SER A 172 -20.67 19.11 -26.75
C SER A 172 -21.13 18.19 -25.62
N ALA A 173 -20.65 18.40 -24.40
CA ALA A 173 -21.16 17.72 -23.20
C ALA A 173 -21.43 18.71 -22.07
N PRO A 174 -22.70 19.00 -21.76
CA PRO A 174 -23.06 19.91 -20.68
C PRO A 174 -22.82 19.45 -19.23
N THR A 175 -22.48 20.47 -18.45
CA THR A 175 -22.80 20.85 -17.05
C THR A 175 -22.70 19.85 -15.89
N ALA A 176 -22.29 20.41 -14.75
CA ALA A 176 -22.19 19.75 -13.45
C ALA A 176 -23.56 19.59 -12.78
N TYR A 177 -23.70 18.57 -11.93
CA TYR A 177 -24.82 18.45 -10.98
C TYR A 177 -24.39 18.92 -9.60
N LEU A 178 -25.36 19.37 -8.80
CA LEU A 178 -25.09 19.72 -7.40
C LEU A 178 -24.53 18.50 -6.65
N GLY A 179 -23.43 18.69 -5.91
CA GLY A 179 -22.75 17.60 -5.20
C GLY A 179 -21.86 16.70 -6.09
N GLU A 180 -21.74 16.98 -7.39
CA GLU A 180 -20.75 16.35 -8.26
C GLU A 180 -19.33 16.74 -7.84
N ILE A 181 -18.41 15.78 -7.88
CA ILE A 181 -17.00 15.98 -7.59
C ILE A 181 -16.20 15.79 -8.89
N ARG A 182 -15.29 16.73 -9.19
CA ARG A 182 -14.39 16.65 -10.34
C ARG A 182 -12.93 16.80 -9.94
N PRO A 183 -12.01 16.06 -10.58
CA PRO A 183 -10.61 16.40 -10.58
C PRO A 183 -10.33 17.57 -11.54
N PHE A 184 -9.61 18.57 -11.05
CA PHE A 184 -9.10 19.70 -11.82
C PHE A 184 -7.57 19.67 -11.85
N SER A 185 -7.00 19.87 -13.04
CA SER A 185 -5.55 19.88 -13.23
C SER A 185 -4.89 21.21 -12.82
N PHE A 186 -5.66 22.23 -12.47
CA PHE A 186 -5.21 23.59 -12.14
C PHE A 186 -5.69 24.06 -10.75
N GLY A 187 -5.08 25.15 -10.26
CA GLY A 187 -5.27 25.66 -8.89
C GLY A 187 -6.44 26.61 -8.66
N ALA A 188 -7.01 27.19 -9.71
CA ALA A 188 -8.09 28.17 -9.61
C ALA A 188 -9.41 27.49 -9.17
N ILE A 189 -10.10 28.12 -8.23
CA ILE A 189 -11.49 27.75 -7.89
C ILE A 189 -12.41 28.44 -8.90
N ILE A 190 -13.31 27.67 -9.50
CA ILE A 190 -14.27 28.13 -10.50
C ILE A 190 -15.57 28.53 -9.79
N GLY A 191 -16.29 29.54 -10.31
CA GLY A 191 -17.62 29.88 -9.82
C GLY A 191 -18.55 28.65 -9.77
N GLY A 192 -19.31 28.50 -8.69
CA GLY A 192 -20.20 27.34 -8.47
C GLY A 192 -19.50 26.06 -7.96
N TRP A 193 -18.18 26.11 -7.72
CA TRP A 193 -17.41 25.00 -7.15
C TRP A 193 -16.72 25.42 -5.85
N ALA A 194 -16.52 24.45 -4.96
CA ALA A 194 -15.69 24.59 -3.78
C ALA A 194 -14.64 23.46 -3.72
N PRO A 195 -13.45 23.70 -3.15
CA PRO A 195 -12.46 22.63 -2.96
C PRO A 195 -13.00 21.54 -2.04
N CYS A 196 -12.65 20.28 -2.32
CA CYS A 196 -12.91 19.15 -1.43
C CYS A 196 -11.90 19.14 -0.27
N ASN A 197 -12.04 20.09 0.66
CA ASN A 197 -11.12 20.33 1.78
C ASN A 197 -11.78 20.15 3.16
N GLY A 198 -12.95 19.52 3.24
CA GLY A 198 -13.66 19.33 4.52
C GLY A 198 -14.34 20.59 5.06
N GLN A 199 -14.53 21.63 4.24
CA GLN A 199 -15.14 22.89 4.70
C GLN A 199 -16.54 22.65 5.29
N MET A 200 -16.76 23.17 6.50
CA MET A 200 -18.07 23.24 7.12
C MET A 200 -18.88 24.39 6.49
N LEU A 201 -20.12 24.11 6.11
CA LEU A 201 -21.07 25.05 5.53
C LEU A 201 -22.31 25.16 6.41
N ALA A 202 -22.91 26.34 6.43
CA ALA A 202 -24.24 26.53 7.00
C ALA A 202 -25.29 25.90 6.07
N ILE A 203 -26.28 25.23 6.64
CA ILE A 203 -27.43 24.70 5.89
C ILE A 203 -28.25 25.86 5.30
N ALA A 204 -28.41 26.95 6.05
CA ALA A 204 -29.06 28.17 5.56
C ALA A 204 -28.32 28.73 4.33
N GLY A 205 -29.02 28.80 3.20
CA GLY A 205 -28.47 29.20 1.90
C GLY A 205 -27.76 28.09 1.11
N ASN A 206 -27.67 26.86 1.64
CA ASN A 206 -27.10 25.69 0.97
C ASN A 206 -28.04 24.46 1.08
N GLU A 207 -29.34 24.68 1.22
CA GLU A 207 -30.32 23.63 1.56
C GLU A 207 -30.35 22.52 0.51
N GLN A 208 -30.21 22.85 -0.78
CA GLN A 208 -30.17 21.87 -1.86
C GLN A 208 -28.88 21.02 -1.83
N LEU A 209 -27.75 21.64 -1.48
CA LEU A 209 -26.48 20.93 -1.38
C LEU A 209 -26.48 20.02 -0.16
N PHE A 210 -27.04 20.49 0.96
CA PHE A 210 -27.28 19.67 2.14
C PHE A 210 -28.22 18.50 1.85
N ALA A 211 -29.30 18.72 1.10
CA ALA A 211 -30.21 17.63 0.70
C ALA A 211 -29.51 16.56 -0.16
N THR A 212 -28.38 16.89 -0.79
CA THR A 212 -27.58 15.96 -1.58
C THR A 212 -26.52 15.25 -0.74
N LEU A 213 -25.74 15.98 0.06
CA LEU A 213 -24.60 15.44 0.80
C LEU A 213 -24.98 14.90 2.20
N GLY A 214 -26.07 15.39 2.77
CA GLY A 214 -26.45 15.15 4.16
C GLY A 214 -25.32 15.50 5.12
N THR A 215 -25.14 14.66 6.14
CA THR A 215 -24.05 14.76 7.12
C THR A 215 -22.93 13.76 6.84
N ALA A 216 -22.86 13.17 5.64
CA ALA A 216 -21.92 12.08 5.34
C ALA A 216 -20.46 12.48 5.61
N TYR A 217 -20.11 13.75 5.37
CA TYR A 217 -18.75 14.28 5.55
C TYR A 217 -18.57 15.09 6.84
N GLY A 218 -19.61 15.16 7.69
CA GLY A 218 -19.61 15.90 8.96
C GLY A 218 -20.71 16.97 9.08
N GLY A 219 -20.69 17.68 10.20
CA GLY A 219 -21.70 18.67 10.61
C GLY A 219 -22.78 18.09 11.52
N ASP A 220 -23.64 18.98 12.05
CA ASP A 220 -24.69 18.60 13.00
C ASP A 220 -26.02 18.21 12.33
N GLY A 221 -26.16 18.45 11.02
CA GLY A 221 -27.38 18.18 10.26
C GLY A 221 -28.56 19.10 10.60
N VAL A 222 -28.33 20.13 11.43
CA VAL A 222 -29.35 21.09 11.88
C VAL A 222 -28.99 22.50 11.44
N THR A 223 -27.76 22.92 11.69
CA THR A 223 -27.25 24.23 11.29
C THR A 223 -26.11 24.12 10.28
N THR A 224 -25.42 22.99 10.25
CA THR A 224 -24.20 22.80 9.47
C THR A 224 -24.09 21.40 8.86
N PHE A 225 -23.35 21.33 7.77
CA PHE A 225 -22.88 20.11 7.12
C PHE A 225 -21.50 20.36 6.52
N ALA A 226 -20.73 19.32 6.24
CA ALA A 226 -19.40 19.46 5.66
C ALA A 226 -19.32 19.00 4.21
N LEU A 227 -18.39 19.60 3.47
CA LEU A 227 -17.97 19.13 2.15
C LEU A 227 -17.00 17.93 2.29
N PRO A 228 -16.83 17.10 1.24
CA PRO A 228 -15.80 16.07 1.19
C PRO A 228 -14.40 16.64 1.47
N ASP A 229 -13.54 15.88 2.16
CA ASP A 229 -12.10 16.19 2.30
C ASP A 229 -11.25 15.15 1.57
N LEU A 230 -10.79 15.49 0.37
CA LEU A 230 -9.94 14.63 -0.45
C LEU A 230 -8.46 14.99 -0.35
N ARG A 231 -8.08 15.95 0.50
CA ARG A 231 -6.67 16.35 0.65
C ARG A 231 -5.83 15.19 1.17
N GLY A 232 -4.81 14.81 0.42
CA GLY A 232 -3.95 13.66 0.68
C GLY A 232 -4.66 12.30 0.57
N ARG A 233 -5.86 12.24 -0.04
CA ARG A 233 -6.67 11.02 -0.11
C ARG A 233 -7.01 10.64 -1.55
N ILE A 234 -7.14 9.34 -1.78
CA ILE A 234 -7.73 8.80 -3.00
C ILE A 234 -9.26 8.67 -2.84
N PRO A 235 -10.04 8.86 -3.90
CA PRO A 235 -11.47 8.57 -3.87
C PRO A 235 -11.71 7.06 -3.96
N MET A 236 -12.67 6.56 -3.18
CA MET A 236 -13.04 5.14 -3.13
C MET A 236 -14.55 4.97 -3.18
N GLN A 237 -15.04 4.02 -3.96
CA GLN A 237 -16.49 3.77 -4.06
C GLN A 237 -17.03 3.12 -2.78
N VAL A 238 -18.26 3.50 -2.42
CA VAL A 238 -19.05 2.82 -1.40
C VAL A 238 -19.03 1.30 -1.62
N GLY A 239 -18.74 0.55 -0.56
CA GLY A 239 -18.70 -0.91 -0.57
C GLY A 239 -19.58 -1.50 0.53
N PRO A 240 -19.68 -2.83 0.61
CA PRO A 240 -20.41 -3.50 1.69
C PRO A 240 -20.03 -2.97 3.08
N ASP A 241 -18.72 -2.85 3.31
CA ASP A 241 -18.12 -2.44 4.59
C ASP A 241 -17.63 -0.98 4.59
N LEU A 242 -17.63 -0.31 3.43
CA LEU A 242 -17.20 1.08 3.28
C LEU A 242 -18.40 2.00 3.06
N LYS A 243 -18.79 2.73 4.11
CA LYS A 243 -19.92 3.67 4.07
C LYS A 243 -19.47 5.03 3.52
N GLN A 244 -20.38 5.72 2.84
CA GLN A 244 -20.12 7.05 2.30
C GLN A 244 -19.63 8.01 3.38
N GLY A 245 -18.62 8.81 3.04
CA GLY A 245 -17.99 9.76 3.95
C GLY A 245 -16.96 9.15 4.90
N ALA A 246 -16.86 7.81 4.98
CA ALA A 246 -15.83 7.16 5.78
C ALA A 246 -14.43 7.52 5.26
N GLN A 247 -13.50 7.72 6.19
CA GLN A 247 -12.10 8.00 5.94
C GLN A 247 -11.24 7.03 6.75
N SER A 248 -10.25 6.43 6.10
CA SER A 248 -9.26 5.56 6.75
C SER A 248 -8.02 5.42 5.85
N GLY A 249 -7.18 4.43 6.12
CA GLY A 249 -5.90 4.20 5.44
C GLY A 249 -4.76 5.02 6.03
N GLU A 250 -3.55 4.71 5.61
CA GLU A 250 -2.30 5.27 6.16
C GLU A 250 -1.27 5.51 5.04
N GLU A 251 -0.42 6.53 5.19
CA GLU A 251 0.62 6.83 4.18
C GLU A 251 1.84 5.90 4.31
N THR A 252 2.07 5.38 5.51
CA THR A 252 3.13 4.43 5.84
C THR A 252 2.62 3.42 6.86
N HIS A 253 3.18 2.21 6.84
CA HIS A 253 2.86 1.15 7.80
C HIS A 253 4.08 0.77 8.64
N ILE A 254 3.89 0.51 9.93
CA ILE A 254 4.92 -0.07 10.82
C ILE A 254 4.52 -1.50 11.12
N LEU A 255 5.35 -2.45 10.68
CA LEU A 255 5.10 -3.86 10.92
C LEU A 255 5.12 -4.20 12.40
N THR A 256 4.21 -5.08 12.80
CA THR A 256 4.24 -5.76 14.10
C THR A 256 4.83 -7.16 13.98
N VAL A 257 5.30 -7.75 15.08
CA VAL A 257 5.77 -9.14 15.11
C VAL A 257 4.68 -10.12 14.63
N ALA A 258 3.41 -9.82 14.86
CA ALA A 258 2.31 -10.66 14.40
C ALA A 258 2.13 -10.64 12.88
N GLU A 259 2.53 -9.56 12.21
CA GLU A 259 2.45 -9.41 10.74
C GLU A 259 3.67 -10.00 10.01
N LEU A 260 4.76 -10.30 10.74
CA LEU A 260 5.86 -11.05 10.18
C LEU A 260 5.40 -12.47 9.85
N PRO A 261 5.81 -13.04 8.69
CA PRO A 261 5.56 -14.45 8.40
C PRO A 261 6.24 -15.31 9.47
N ASN A 262 5.63 -16.43 9.82
CA ASN A 262 6.27 -17.39 10.70
C ASN A 262 7.56 -17.89 10.03
N HIS A 263 8.71 -17.54 10.59
CA HIS A 263 10.03 -17.85 10.04
C HIS A 263 11.01 -18.16 11.16
N GLY A 264 12.10 -18.86 10.84
CA GLY A 264 13.15 -19.19 11.80
C GLY A 264 14.53 -19.09 11.15
N HIS A 265 15.54 -19.41 11.93
CA HIS A 265 16.93 -19.43 11.49
C HIS A 265 17.59 -20.76 11.87
N VAL A 266 18.57 -21.18 11.08
CA VAL A 266 19.29 -22.41 11.32
C VAL A 266 20.60 -22.08 12.05
N PRO A 267 20.83 -22.59 13.27
CA PRO A 267 22.12 -22.45 13.92
C PRO A 267 23.19 -23.24 13.16
N GLN A 268 24.40 -22.71 13.13
CA GLN A 268 25.53 -23.32 12.43
C GLN A 268 26.68 -23.60 13.38
N GLY A 269 27.43 -24.66 13.10
CA GLY A 269 28.64 -25.03 13.82
C GLY A 269 29.77 -25.45 12.89
N SER A 270 30.91 -25.78 13.48
CA SER A 270 32.09 -26.31 12.77
C SER A 270 32.28 -27.78 13.11
N GLN A 271 32.43 -28.63 12.09
CA GLN A 271 32.86 -30.02 12.25
C GLN A 271 34.35 -30.13 12.64
N ASN A 272 35.11 -29.04 12.51
CA ASN A 272 36.47 -28.98 13.02
C ASN A 272 36.47 -29.08 14.55
N TYR A 273 37.54 -29.66 15.10
CA TYR A 273 37.67 -29.74 16.56
C TYR A 273 37.70 -28.36 17.20
N ALA A 274 36.99 -28.24 18.31
CA ALA A 274 36.99 -27.06 19.15
C ALA A 274 38.42 -26.75 19.61
N SER A 275 38.78 -25.46 19.55
CA SER A 275 40.11 -24.96 19.90
C SER A 275 40.06 -23.88 20.98
N SER A 276 38.86 -23.43 21.35
CA SER A 276 38.61 -22.38 22.34
C SER A 276 37.50 -22.80 23.30
N GLY A 277 37.71 -22.53 24.59
CA GLY A 277 36.64 -22.59 25.58
C GLY A 277 35.82 -21.31 25.67
N ARG A 278 36.22 -20.24 24.97
CA ARG A 278 35.51 -18.95 24.95
C ARG A 278 34.55 -18.86 23.76
N PRO A 279 33.32 -18.38 23.98
CA PRO A 279 32.32 -18.18 22.93
C PRO A 279 32.58 -16.92 22.07
N ASP A 280 33.30 -15.93 22.59
CA ASP A 280 33.55 -14.64 21.93
C ASP A 280 34.11 -14.85 20.51
N ASP A 281 33.42 -14.30 19.50
CA ASP A 281 33.74 -14.42 18.07
C ASP A 281 33.92 -15.87 17.54
N GLY A 282 33.51 -16.88 18.30
CA GLY A 282 33.56 -18.29 17.93
C GLY A 282 32.20 -18.86 17.50
N VAL A 283 32.24 -19.98 16.76
CA VAL A 283 31.07 -20.83 16.47
C VAL A 283 31.13 -22.09 17.31
N TRP A 284 29.99 -22.73 17.58
CA TRP A 284 29.96 -24.06 18.21
C TRP A 284 30.73 -25.06 17.35
N ALA A 285 31.51 -25.95 17.96
CA ALA A 285 32.41 -26.84 17.21
C ALA A 285 32.40 -28.29 17.72
N ASN A 286 33.00 -29.19 16.96
CA ASN A 286 33.14 -30.60 17.33
C ASN A 286 33.99 -30.74 18.61
N GLN A 287 33.42 -31.30 19.67
CA GLN A 287 34.07 -31.36 20.98
C GLN A 287 35.03 -32.56 21.07
N VAL A 288 36.13 -32.40 21.81
CA VAL A 288 37.17 -33.44 21.91
C VAL A 288 36.98 -34.33 23.15
N ALA A 289 36.42 -33.76 24.23
CA ALA A 289 36.38 -34.41 25.54
C ALA A 289 35.00 -34.35 26.23
N ASP A 290 34.05 -33.58 25.70
CA ASP A 290 32.73 -33.37 26.28
C ASP A 290 31.63 -33.75 25.28
N ASP A 291 30.58 -34.40 25.76
CA ASP A 291 29.37 -34.67 24.99
C ASP A 291 28.38 -33.51 25.18
N GLY A 292 28.67 -32.37 24.55
CA GLY A 292 27.85 -31.16 24.68
C GLY A 292 26.62 -31.08 23.78
N TYR A 293 26.44 -32.04 22.87
CA TYR A 293 25.31 -32.06 21.94
C TYR A 293 24.37 -33.24 22.17
N SER A 294 23.08 -33.02 21.93
CA SER A 294 22.03 -34.02 21.99
C SER A 294 21.40 -34.20 20.61
N ASN A 295 21.10 -35.45 20.23
CA ASN A 295 20.34 -35.77 19.01
C ASN A 295 18.84 -35.93 19.29
N LEU A 296 18.40 -35.55 20.48
CA LEU A 296 16.99 -35.58 20.88
C LEU A 296 16.30 -34.25 20.52
N THR A 297 14.97 -34.26 20.54
CA THR A 297 14.18 -33.04 20.41
C THR A 297 14.44 -32.10 21.60
N PRO A 298 14.61 -30.78 21.39
CA PRO A 298 14.76 -29.83 22.48
C PRO A 298 13.62 -29.94 23.50
N SER A 299 13.95 -29.92 24.78
CA SER A 299 13.02 -30.11 25.90
C SER A 299 12.95 -28.89 26.82
N VAL A 300 13.82 -27.90 26.64
CA VAL A 300 13.87 -26.67 27.44
C VAL A 300 14.21 -25.43 26.61
N ALA A 301 13.65 -24.29 27.01
CA ALA A 301 14.05 -22.99 26.50
C ALA A 301 15.30 -22.47 27.24
N MET A 302 16.23 -21.90 26.48
CA MET A 302 17.37 -21.15 26.99
C MET A 302 16.94 -19.75 27.46
N HIS A 303 17.87 -18.96 27.96
CA HIS A 303 17.58 -17.59 28.37
C HIS A 303 17.13 -16.75 27.16
N PRO A 304 16.12 -15.86 27.29
CA PRO A 304 15.61 -15.08 26.15
C PRO A 304 16.64 -14.17 25.47
N SER A 305 17.70 -13.79 26.19
CA SER A 305 18.80 -12.98 25.63
C SER A 305 19.82 -13.80 24.85
N ALA A 306 19.65 -15.12 24.71
CA ALA A 306 20.61 -15.98 24.02
C ALA A 306 20.71 -15.62 22.52
N ILE A 307 19.61 -15.13 21.95
CA ILE A 307 19.54 -14.59 20.59
C ILE A 307 19.23 -13.10 20.68
N GLY A 308 20.06 -12.28 20.03
CA GLY A 308 19.88 -10.83 19.96
C GLY A 308 18.70 -10.44 19.07
N GLU A 309 18.15 -9.25 19.32
CA GLU A 309 17.07 -8.70 18.49
C GLU A 309 17.57 -8.26 17.11
N SER A 310 16.68 -8.35 16.12
CA SER A 310 16.84 -7.82 14.76
C SER A 310 15.59 -7.04 14.38
N GLY A 311 15.72 -6.06 13.49
CA GLY A 311 14.64 -5.13 13.13
C GLY A 311 14.84 -3.72 13.69
N GLY A 312 14.24 -2.73 13.03
CA GLY A 312 14.38 -1.31 13.38
C GLY A 312 13.07 -0.58 13.67
N ASN A 313 11.92 -1.23 13.46
CA ASN A 313 10.58 -0.65 13.63
C ASN A 313 10.32 0.62 12.81
N GLN A 314 11.03 0.81 11.71
CA GLN A 314 10.78 1.93 10.80
C GLN A 314 9.53 1.65 9.96
N ALA A 315 8.83 2.72 9.60
CA ALA A 315 7.67 2.62 8.73
C ALA A 315 8.11 2.47 7.27
N HIS A 316 7.38 1.66 6.49
CA HIS A 316 7.54 1.56 5.04
C HIS A 316 6.37 2.25 4.31
N GLU A 317 6.55 2.61 3.04
CA GLU A 317 5.55 3.28 2.19
C GLU A 317 4.28 2.44 2.02
N ASN A 318 3.09 3.04 2.18
CA ASN A 318 1.78 2.42 1.93
C ASN A 318 0.96 3.19 0.88
N MET A 319 1.64 3.99 0.04
CA MET A 319 1.01 4.74 -1.05
C MET A 319 1.22 4.05 -2.40
N SER A 320 0.13 3.61 -3.02
CA SER A 320 0.12 3.22 -4.44
C SER A 320 0.59 4.35 -5.37
N PRO A 321 1.03 4.07 -6.60
CA PRO A 321 1.47 5.12 -7.52
C PRO A 321 0.35 6.13 -7.80
N TYR A 322 0.63 7.41 -7.59
CA TYR A 322 -0.37 8.46 -7.73
C TYR A 322 0.14 9.69 -8.50
N GLN A 323 -0.80 10.51 -8.97
CA GLN A 323 -0.57 11.86 -9.47
C GLN A 323 -1.49 12.82 -8.72
N VAL A 324 -0.91 13.87 -8.14
CA VAL A 324 -1.67 14.86 -7.36
C VAL A 324 -2.41 15.82 -8.27
N VAL A 325 -3.74 15.89 -8.08
CA VAL A 325 -4.68 16.81 -8.75
C VAL A 325 -5.57 17.49 -7.71
N ASN A 326 -6.25 18.56 -8.08
CA ASN A 326 -7.24 19.17 -7.19
C ASN A 326 -8.57 18.46 -7.33
N PHE A 327 -9.33 18.31 -6.24
CA PHE A 327 -10.74 17.92 -6.32
C PHE A 327 -11.60 19.08 -5.87
N CYS A 328 -12.66 19.36 -6.63
CA CYS A 328 -13.69 20.31 -6.24
C CYS A 328 -15.06 19.67 -6.33
N VAL A 329 -15.97 20.12 -5.48
CA VAL A 329 -17.37 19.74 -5.44
C VAL A 329 -18.24 20.90 -5.93
N ALA A 330 -19.21 20.62 -6.78
CA ALA A 330 -20.16 21.60 -7.26
C ALA A 330 -21.10 22.01 -6.10
N THR A 331 -21.07 23.29 -5.74
CA THR A 331 -21.87 23.87 -4.66
C THR A 331 -23.10 24.60 -5.16
N GLN A 332 -23.15 24.86 -6.46
CA GLN A 332 -24.28 25.45 -7.14
C GLN A 332 -24.51 24.72 -8.46
N MET A 333 -25.76 24.64 -8.89
CA MET A 333 -26.06 24.28 -10.28
C MET A 333 -25.39 25.33 -11.18
N PRO A 334 -24.69 24.93 -12.25
CA PRO A 334 -23.89 25.86 -13.04
C PRO A 334 -24.73 27.03 -13.57
N ILE A 335 -24.11 28.21 -13.49
CA ILE A 335 -24.69 29.52 -13.79
C ILE A 335 -24.80 29.77 -15.30
N SER A 336 -24.18 28.93 -16.14
CA SER A 336 -24.16 29.07 -17.59
C SER A 336 -24.92 27.95 -18.30
N ASN A 337 -25.86 28.38 -19.13
CA ASN A 337 -26.61 27.63 -20.15
C ASN A 337 -25.78 27.26 -21.40
N THR A 338 -24.45 27.32 -21.32
CA THR A 338 -23.55 26.96 -22.41
C THR A 338 -22.98 25.56 -22.14
N ASP A 339 -23.35 24.60 -22.96
CA ASP A 339 -23.17 23.15 -22.82
C ASP A 339 -21.71 22.63 -22.94
N ASN A 340 -20.70 23.39 -22.52
CA ASN A 340 -19.29 23.08 -22.75
C ASN A 340 -18.53 22.70 -21.47
N ALA A 341 -17.52 21.84 -21.63
CA ALA A 341 -16.57 21.45 -20.59
C ALA A 341 -15.68 22.62 -20.15
N ASP A 342 -15.24 22.65 -18.89
CA ASP A 342 -14.21 23.59 -18.44
C ASP A 342 -12.83 23.10 -18.91
N ILE A 343 -12.07 23.94 -19.62
CA ILE A 343 -10.72 23.59 -20.07
C ILE A 343 -9.88 23.20 -18.85
N GLY A 344 -9.17 22.07 -18.93
CA GLY A 344 -8.33 21.54 -17.87
C GLY A 344 -9.06 20.71 -16.80
N GLU A 345 -10.38 20.55 -16.88
CA GLU A 345 -11.09 19.56 -16.06
C GLU A 345 -10.76 18.13 -16.52
N ILE A 346 -10.82 17.18 -15.58
CA ILE A 346 -10.61 15.76 -15.85
C ILE A 346 -11.94 15.03 -15.69
N ARG A 347 -12.27 14.13 -16.61
CA ARG A 347 -13.42 13.24 -16.51
C ARG A 347 -13.00 11.78 -16.64
N ILE A 348 -13.83 10.90 -16.07
CA ILE A 348 -13.62 9.46 -16.07
C ILE A 348 -14.58 8.86 -17.10
N PHE A 349 -14.12 7.89 -17.88
CA PHE A 349 -14.92 7.19 -18.87
C PHE A 349 -14.79 5.67 -18.67
N GLY A 350 -15.92 4.97 -18.75
CA GLY A 350 -15.96 3.52 -18.69
C GLY A 350 -15.54 2.84 -20.00
N GLY A 351 -15.53 3.57 -21.11
CA GLY A 351 -15.11 3.08 -22.43
C GLY A 351 -13.71 3.57 -22.83
N ASN A 352 -13.19 3.02 -23.94
CA ASN A 352 -11.88 3.39 -24.47
C ASN A 352 -11.91 4.59 -25.45
N ILE A 353 -13.08 5.17 -25.69
CA ILE A 353 -13.22 6.34 -26.57
C ILE A 353 -12.82 7.60 -25.78
N VAL A 354 -11.83 8.33 -26.30
CA VAL A 354 -11.52 9.70 -25.85
C VAL A 354 -12.44 10.65 -26.65
N PRO A 355 -13.29 11.46 -25.99
CA PRO A 355 -14.18 12.37 -26.71
C PRO A 355 -13.43 13.46 -27.48
N ASP A 356 -14.06 14.01 -28.51
CA ASP A 356 -13.53 15.19 -29.24
C ASP A 356 -13.36 16.38 -28.28
N GLY A 357 -12.22 17.08 -28.35
CA GLY A 357 -11.88 18.15 -27.40
C GLY A 357 -11.22 17.67 -26.10
N TRP A 358 -10.92 16.36 -26.00
CA TRP A 358 -10.26 15.75 -24.85
C TRP A 358 -8.96 15.03 -25.24
N LEU A 359 -8.10 14.86 -24.24
CA LEU A 359 -6.87 14.07 -24.36
C LEU A 359 -6.81 13.04 -23.22
N PRO A 360 -6.25 11.84 -23.43
CA PRO A 360 -5.98 10.92 -22.32
C PRO A 360 -4.96 11.55 -21.37
N CYS A 361 -5.13 11.33 -20.07
CA CYS A 361 -4.20 11.79 -19.03
C CYS A 361 -2.92 10.94 -18.99
N ASN A 362 -2.18 10.90 -20.10
CA ASN A 362 -1.02 10.04 -20.31
C ASN A 362 0.35 10.75 -20.11
N GLY A 363 0.35 12.01 -19.69
CA GLY A 363 1.59 12.77 -19.47
C GLY A 363 2.26 13.32 -20.72
N GLN A 364 1.58 13.35 -21.86
CA GLN A 364 2.15 13.90 -23.10
C GLN A 364 2.60 15.36 -22.93
N ALA A 365 3.71 15.70 -23.59
CA ALA A 365 4.12 17.09 -23.78
C ALA A 365 3.41 17.65 -25.02
N LEU A 366 2.70 18.76 -24.85
CA LEU A 366 1.93 19.44 -25.89
C LEU A 366 2.61 20.74 -26.31
N PRO A 367 2.49 21.16 -27.58
CA PRO A 367 3.02 22.43 -28.03
C PRO A 367 2.22 23.61 -27.45
N ILE A 368 2.89 24.73 -27.20
CA ILE A 368 2.25 26.00 -26.78
C ILE A 368 1.74 26.75 -28.02
N THR A 369 0.89 26.10 -28.80
CA THR A 369 0.21 26.66 -29.99
C THR A 369 -1.24 26.21 -30.02
N ALA A 370 -2.06 26.81 -30.88
CA ALA A 370 -3.44 26.36 -31.05
C ALA A 370 -3.47 24.85 -31.40
N PRO A 371 -4.41 24.06 -30.84
CA PRO A 371 -5.52 24.48 -29.98
C PRO A 371 -5.21 24.56 -28.46
N TYR A 372 -3.98 24.29 -28.02
CA TYR A 372 -3.65 24.04 -26.60
C TYR A 372 -3.26 25.28 -25.78
N THR A 373 -3.28 26.47 -26.36
CA THR A 373 -2.82 27.70 -25.69
C THR A 373 -3.60 28.03 -24.42
N MET A 374 -4.92 27.82 -24.41
CA MET A 374 -5.74 28.04 -23.23
C MET A 374 -5.43 27.02 -22.12
N LEU A 375 -5.26 25.75 -22.48
CA LEU A 375 -4.86 24.71 -21.53
C LEU A 375 -3.49 25.01 -20.91
N PHE A 376 -2.51 25.45 -21.71
CA PHE A 376 -1.21 25.89 -21.19
C PHE A 376 -1.34 27.02 -20.18
N SER A 377 -2.20 28.00 -20.42
CA SER A 377 -2.36 29.14 -19.51
C SER A 377 -2.90 28.74 -18.12
N LEU A 378 -3.54 27.58 -17.99
CA LEU A 378 -4.02 27.02 -16.72
C LEU A 378 -2.98 26.13 -16.05
N LEU A 379 -2.32 25.26 -16.82
CA LEU A 379 -1.42 24.24 -16.28
C LEU A 379 0.00 24.78 -16.07
N GLY A 380 0.43 25.75 -16.90
CA GLY A 380 1.82 26.16 -16.99
C GLY A 380 2.72 24.95 -17.22
N THR A 381 3.82 24.86 -16.47
CA THR A 381 4.74 23.72 -16.47
C THR A 381 4.50 22.74 -15.32
N THR A 382 3.34 22.79 -14.66
CA THR A 382 3.02 21.95 -13.47
C THR A 382 3.28 20.47 -13.71
N TYR A 383 3.01 19.97 -14.93
CA TYR A 383 3.20 18.56 -15.29
C TYR A 383 4.35 18.34 -16.28
N GLY A 384 5.26 19.31 -16.43
CA GLY A 384 6.43 19.23 -17.29
C GLY A 384 6.41 20.18 -18.50
N GLY A 385 7.31 19.93 -19.44
CA GLY A 385 7.60 20.81 -20.59
C GLY A 385 8.58 21.94 -20.27
N ASP A 386 9.03 22.65 -21.29
CA ASP A 386 10.05 23.71 -21.18
C ASP A 386 9.44 25.10 -20.88
N GLY A 387 8.10 25.23 -20.95
CA GLY A 387 7.39 26.49 -20.76
C GLY A 387 7.62 27.53 -21.86
N LYS A 388 8.29 27.16 -22.95
CA LYS A 388 8.61 28.03 -24.09
C LYS A 388 7.99 27.51 -25.38
N THR A 389 8.20 26.23 -25.66
CA THR A 389 7.66 25.54 -26.84
C THR A 389 6.66 24.46 -26.45
N THR A 390 6.77 23.90 -25.25
CA THR A 390 5.96 22.78 -24.78
C THR A 390 5.56 22.91 -23.31
N PHE A 391 4.47 22.22 -22.95
CA PHE A 391 4.00 22.02 -21.59
C PHE A 391 3.47 20.59 -21.41
N GLY A 392 3.50 20.06 -20.19
CA GLY A 392 2.95 18.73 -19.89
C GLY A 392 1.50 18.77 -19.41
N ILE A 393 0.77 17.69 -19.67
CA ILE A 393 -0.52 17.38 -19.02
C ILE A 393 -0.33 16.33 -17.91
N PRO A 394 -1.32 16.11 -17.02
CA PRO A 394 -1.22 15.07 -15.99
C PRO A 394 -0.88 13.68 -16.56
N ASN A 395 -0.05 12.93 -15.86
CA ASN A 395 0.24 11.53 -16.18
C ASN A 395 -0.39 10.63 -15.13
N LEU A 396 -1.60 10.17 -15.41
CA LEU A 396 -2.30 9.18 -14.60
C LEU A 396 -2.00 7.74 -15.05
N SER A 397 -1.25 7.50 -16.14
CA SER A 397 -1.03 6.13 -16.65
C SER A 397 -0.51 5.21 -15.54
N ALA A 398 -1.25 4.12 -15.28
CA ALA A 398 -1.01 3.18 -14.18
C ALA A 398 -1.00 3.79 -12.76
N ARG A 399 -1.69 4.92 -12.57
CA ARG A 399 -1.75 5.70 -11.32
C ARG A 399 -3.19 6.07 -10.95
N VAL A 400 -3.37 6.37 -9.68
CA VAL A 400 -4.61 6.92 -9.11
C VAL A 400 -4.50 8.44 -8.95
N PRO A 401 -5.59 9.20 -9.13
CA PRO A 401 -5.60 10.62 -8.77
C PRO A 401 -5.64 10.79 -7.24
N LEU A 402 -4.70 11.56 -6.69
CA LEU A 402 -4.64 11.90 -5.26
C LEU A 402 -4.99 13.38 -5.06
N GLY A 403 -5.77 13.71 -4.03
CA GLY A 403 -6.17 15.10 -3.80
C GLY A 403 -5.04 15.95 -3.24
N ALA A 404 -4.82 17.12 -3.83
CA ALA A 404 -3.82 18.07 -3.37
C ALA A 404 -4.18 18.70 -2.02
N GLY A 405 -3.17 19.15 -1.29
CA GLY A 405 -3.29 19.78 0.01
C GLY A 405 -2.90 18.83 1.14
N GLN A 406 -3.12 19.31 2.37
CA GLN A 406 -2.84 18.57 3.59
C GLN A 406 -4.15 18.28 4.31
N GLY A 407 -4.57 17.00 4.30
CA GLY A 407 -5.70 16.54 5.10
C GLY A 407 -5.32 16.39 6.57
N PRO A 408 -6.29 16.28 7.49
CA PRO A 408 -6.01 16.04 8.91
C PRO A 408 -5.15 14.79 9.11
N GLY A 409 -4.02 14.95 9.82
CA GLY A 409 -3.07 13.88 10.13
C GLY A 409 -2.23 13.38 8.96
N LEU A 410 -2.32 13.99 7.76
CA LEU A 410 -1.57 13.56 6.58
C LEU A 410 -0.44 14.54 6.19
N SER A 411 0.44 14.05 5.33
CA SER A 411 1.47 14.84 4.68
C SER A 411 0.88 15.83 3.67
N LEU A 412 1.58 16.95 3.44
CA LEU A 412 1.20 17.92 2.42
C LEU A 412 1.48 17.37 1.01
N ARG A 413 0.48 17.35 0.15
CA ARG A 413 0.61 16.94 -1.26
C ARG A 413 0.49 18.13 -2.19
N SER A 414 1.52 18.39 -3.00
CA SER A 414 1.53 19.54 -3.91
C SER A 414 0.99 19.15 -5.29
N ARG A 415 0.17 20.01 -5.92
CA ARG A 415 -0.37 19.74 -7.26
C ARG A 415 0.77 19.48 -8.26
N GLY A 416 0.62 18.44 -9.09
CA GLY A 416 1.66 18.02 -10.04
C GLY A 416 2.65 17.01 -9.48
N GLU A 417 2.74 16.85 -8.15
CA GLU A 417 3.56 15.81 -7.52
C GLU A 417 3.13 14.41 -7.98
N ARG A 418 4.12 13.54 -8.17
CA ARG A 418 3.94 12.10 -8.41
C ARG A 418 4.85 11.35 -7.46
N HIS A 419 4.30 10.36 -6.75
CA HIS A 419 5.05 9.47 -5.88
C HIS A 419 4.33 8.12 -5.79
N GLY A 420 4.68 7.33 -4.77
CA GLY A 420 4.12 6.03 -4.47
C GLY A 420 4.76 4.93 -5.29
N SER A 421 4.54 3.69 -4.87
CA SER A 421 5.10 2.49 -5.48
C SER A 421 4.03 1.44 -5.67
N SER A 422 4.13 0.62 -6.72
CA SER A 422 3.20 -0.50 -6.93
C SER A 422 3.56 -1.72 -6.09
N ALA A 423 4.79 -1.75 -5.57
CA ALA A 423 5.32 -2.78 -4.70
C ALA A 423 6.43 -2.19 -3.82
N VAL A 424 6.65 -2.78 -2.64
CA VAL A 424 7.65 -2.35 -1.65
C VAL A 424 8.56 -3.53 -1.31
N THR A 425 9.87 -3.32 -1.37
CA THR A 425 10.86 -4.23 -0.79
C THR A 425 11.23 -3.68 0.58
N LEU A 426 10.96 -4.47 1.63
CA LEU A 426 11.25 -4.08 3.00
C LEU A 426 12.76 -4.00 3.25
N LEU A 427 13.18 -3.04 4.06
CA LEU A 427 14.53 -2.95 4.61
C LEU A 427 14.60 -3.66 5.96
N SER A 428 15.82 -4.08 6.37
CA SER A 428 16.02 -4.67 7.71
C SER A 428 15.66 -3.71 8.85
N THR A 429 15.64 -2.40 8.59
CA THR A 429 15.15 -1.41 9.56
C THR A 429 13.62 -1.30 9.59
N GLU A 430 12.90 -1.79 8.59
CA GLU A 430 11.44 -1.68 8.43
C GLU A 430 10.68 -2.92 8.95
N ILE A 431 11.39 -3.99 9.31
CA ILE A 431 10.78 -5.12 10.02
C ILE A 431 10.68 -4.81 11.52
N ALA A 432 9.64 -5.37 12.16
CA ALA A 432 9.42 -5.27 13.59
C ALA A 432 10.64 -5.82 14.37
N PRO A 433 11.10 -5.14 15.43
CA PRO A 433 12.12 -5.66 16.33
C PRO A 433 11.66 -6.99 16.93
N HIS A 434 12.43 -8.05 16.72
CA HIS A 434 12.10 -9.39 17.19
C HIS A 434 13.35 -10.22 17.45
N SER A 435 13.17 -11.32 18.18
CA SER A 435 14.19 -12.35 18.42
C SER A 435 13.56 -13.74 18.31
N HIS A 436 14.41 -14.77 18.40
CA HIS A 436 13.99 -16.16 18.36
C HIS A 436 14.31 -16.87 19.69
N PRO A 437 13.39 -17.70 20.21
CA PRO A 437 13.71 -18.55 21.34
C PRO A 437 14.76 -19.60 20.95
N ALA A 438 15.92 -19.58 21.61
CA ALA A 438 16.86 -20.71 21.56
C ALA A 438 16.37 -21.83 22.48
N ASN A 439 16.35 -23.06 21.97
CA ASN A 439 15.94 -24.26 22.67
C ASN A 439 17.08 -25.27 22.71
N ALA A 440 17.14 -25.99 23.82
CA ALA A 440 18.14 -27.00 24.10
C ALA A 440 17.45 -28.24 24.69
N ASP A 441 18.21 -29.32 24.82
CA ASP A 441 17.80 -30.51 25.53
C ASP A 441 18.36 -30.51 26.96
N ASN A 442 17.53 -30.84 27.94
CA ASN A 442 17.93 -30.88 29.36
C ASN A 442 18.43 -32.26 29.81
N SER A 443 18.65 -33.19 28.89
CA SER A 443 19.35 -34.44 29.13
C SER A 443 20.85 -34.29 28.85
N ASN A 444 21.65 -35.22 29.39
CA ASN A 444 23.08 -35.27 29.08
C ASN A 444 23.27 -35.39 27.56
N GLY A 445 24.20 -34.61 27.00
CA GLY A 445 24.56 -34.80 25.60
C GLY A 445 25.06 -36.23 25.35
N GLY A 446 24.84 -36.68 24.13
CA GLY A 446 25.16 -38.03 23.66
C GLY A 446 26.18 -38.03 22.53
N GLY A 447 26.77 -36.88 22.21
CA GLY A 447 27.81 -36.78 21.18
C GLY A 447 28.52 -35.43 21.16
N THR A 448 29.58 -35.39 20.35
CA THR A 448 30.51 -34.27 20.25
C THR A 448 30.32 -33.43 18.99
N ASP A 449 29.58 -33.91 17.99
CA ASP A 449 29.43 -33.28 16.68
C ASP A 449 28.16 -32.39 16.63
N PRO A 450 28.24 -31.11 16.19
CA PRO A 450 27.08 -30.24 16.06
C PRO A 450 26.12 -30.61 14.92
N THR A 451 26.53 -31.47 13.97
CA THR A 451 25.75 -31.80 12.77
C THR A 451 24.37 -32.34 13.11
N ASN A 452 23.32 -31.61 12.72
CA ASN A 452 21.91 -31.95 12.99
C ASN A 452 21.58 -32.21 14.48
N ALA A 453 22.40 -31.67 15.39
CA ALA A 453 22.22 -31.81 16.84
C ALA A 453 21.69 -30.53 17.49
N VAL A 454 21.21 -30.65 18.72
CA VAL A 454 20.81 -29.52 19.59
C VAL A 454 21.78 -29.41 20.77
N TRP A 455 21.82 -28.28 21.46
CA TRP A 455 22.64 -28.16 22.67
C TRP A 455 22.07 -29.05 23.79
N GLY A 456 22.94 -29.79 24.49
CA GLY A 456 22.56 -30.64 25.61
C GLY A 456 23.13 -30.17 26.95
N VAL A 457 22.81 -30.89 28.01
CA VAL A 457 23.51 -30.76 29.30
C VAL A 457 24.94 -31.27 29.12
N GLN A 458 25.91 -30.45 29.49
CA GLN A 458 27.31 -30.91 29.49
C GLN A 458 27.60 -31.79 30.70
N PRO A 459 28.27 -32.94 30.52
CA PRO A 459 28.50 -33.88 31.60
C PRO A 459 29.29 -33.26 32.77
N ARG A 460 28.93 -33.70 33.97
CA ARG A 460 29.39 -33.25 35.30
C ARG A 460 30.81 -33.75 35.63
N SER A 461 31.80 -33.54 34.75
CA SER A 461 33.19 -33.53 35.23
C SER A 461 33.38 -32.23 36.03
N SER A 462 33.94 -32.31 37.23
CA SER A 462 33.70 -31.38 38.35
C SER A 462 34.19 -29.93 38.21
N SER A 463 34.49 -29.41 37.01
CA SER A 463 35.07 -28.07 36.88
C SER A 463 34.74 -27.27 35.62
N THR A 464 33.92 -27.74 34.67
CA THR A 464 33.86 -27.09 33.32
C THR A 464 32.45 -26.82 32.76
N PRO A 465 31.54 -26.13 33.47
CA PRO A 465 30.22 -25.81 32.92
C PRO A 465 30.29 -24.78 31.78
N ALA A 466 29.41 -24.91 30.79
CA ALA A 466 29.31 -23.99 29.63
C ALA A 466 28.09 -23.10 29.60
N TYR A 467 27.29 -23.12 30.66
CA TYR A 467 26.10 -22.29 30.75
C TYR A 467 26.16 -21.40 31.98
N TYR A 468 25.53 -20.23 31.83
CA TYR A 468 25.38 -19.26 32.91
C TYR A 468 23.89 -18.87 33.07
N PRO A 469 23.32 -18.91 34.29
CA PRO A 469 21.92 -18.58 34.57
C PRO A 469 21.75 -17.06 34.62
N GLY A 470 21.83 -16.41 33.47
CA GLY A 470 21.71 -14.96 33.39
C GLY A 470 21.79 -14.40 31.98
N PRO A 471 21.56 -13.08 31.85
CA PRO A 471 21.56 -12.40 30.57
C PRO A 471 22.95 -12.37 29.95
N ALA A 472 23.03 -12.68 28.67
CA ALA A 472 24.24 -12.60 27.87
C ALA A 472 24.75 -11.15 27.78
N ASN A 473 26.06 -10.99 27.65
CA ASN A 473 26.74 -9.70 27.53
C ASN A 473 27.96 -9.71 26.60
N ALA A 474 28.16 -10.81 25.86
CA ALA A 474 29.21 -10.98 24.85
C ALA A 474 28.59 -11.54 23.57
N ALA A 475 29.17 -11.21 22.41
CA ALA A 475 28.70 -11.68 21.12
C ALA A 475 29.56 -12.86 20.63
N MET A 476 28.91 -13.89 20.10
CA MET A 476 29.56 -14.95 19.36
C MET A 476 29.78 -14.54 17.90
N ASN A 477 30.40 -15.43 17.11
CA ASN A 477 30.60 -15.21 15.69
C ASN A 477 29.25 -15.00 14.96
N PRO A 478 29.13 -14.01 14.05
CA PRO A 478 27.93 -13.82 13.23
C PRO A 478 27.54 -15.05 12.39
N GLU A 479 28.48 -15.92 12.04
CA GLU A 479 28.21 -17.17 11.29
C GLU A 479 27.47 -18.23 12.13
N ALA A 480 27.34 -18.05 13.45
CA ALA A 480 26.68 -19.03 14.32
C ALA A 480 25.18 -19.20 14.02
N ILE A 481 24.55 -18.26 13.30
CA ILE A 481 23.17 -18.34 12.84
C ILE A 481 23.12 -17.89 11.38
N GLU A 482 22.49 -18.69 10.52
CA GLU A 482 22.29 -18.29 9.13
C GLU A 482 21.24 -17.16 8.99
N PRO A 483 21.52 -16.17 8.13
CA PRO A 483 20.51 -15.21 7.70
C PRO A 483 19.35 -15.88 6.95
N THR A 484 18.15 -15.33 7.12
CA THR A 484 16.91 -15.72 6.42
C THR A 484 16.33 -14.49 5.72
N GLY A 485 15.65 -14.68 4.59
CA GLY A 485 14.98 -13.64 3.82
C GLY A 485 15.19 -13.83 2.32
N GLY A 486 14.50 -13.02 1.50
CA GLY A 486 14.59 -13.10 0.05
C GLY A 486 14.60 -11.76 -0.69
N ASP A 487 14.47 -10.65 0.04
CA ASP A 487 14.44 -9.28 -0.49
C ASP A 487 13.41 -9.07 -1.63
N GLN A 488 12.37 -9.92 -1.71
CA GLN A 488 11.35 -9.79 -2.75
C GLN A 488 10.34 -8.70 -2.37
N PRO A 489 9.87 -7.90 -3.34
CA PRO A 489 8.88 -6.89 -3.07
C PRO A 489 7.50 -7.52 -2.80
N HIS A 490 6.71 -6.91 -1.92
CA HIS A 490 5.29 -7.22 -1.74
C HIS A 490 4.40 -6.18 -2.42
N ASN A 491 3.14 -6.55 -2.72
CA ASN A 491 2.16 -5.64 -3.33
C ASN A 491 1.94 -4.37 -2.48
N ASN A 492 1.81 -3.22 -3.14
CA ASN A 492 1.47 -1.93 -2.54
C ASN A 492 0.29 -1.23 -3.27
N LEU A 493 -0.59 -2.04 -3.88
CA LEU A 493 -1.77 -1.53 -4.59
C LEU A 493 -3.05 -1.85 -3.81
N PRO A 494 -3.87 -0.84 -3.43
CA PRO A 494 -5.19 -1.07 -2.89
C PRO A 494 -6.11 -1.66 -3.96
N PRO A 495 -7.30 -2.16 -3.62
CA PRO A 495 -8.24 -2.62 -4.62
C PRO A 495 -8.55 -1.51 -5.64
N TYR A 496 -8.42 -1.83 -6.92
CA TYR A 496 -8.66 -0.88 -8.02
C TYR A 496 -9.48 -1.50 -9.15
N LEU A 497 -10.06 -0.62 -9.96
CA LEU A 497 -10.58 -0.92 -11.30
C LEU A 497 -9.97 0.05 -12.31
N VAL A 498 -9.49 -0.46 -13.42
CA VAL A 498 -8.87 0.34 -14.47
C VAL A 498 -9.93 1.00 -15.35
N LEU A 499 -9.87 2.32 -15.46
CA LEU A 499 -10.76 3.20 -16.22
C LEU A 499 -9.96 4.18 -17.10
N ASN A 500 -10.66 4.96 -17.91
CA ASN A 500 -10.04 5.99 -18.74
C ASN A 500 -10.23 7.37 -18.10
N PHE A 501 -9.16 8.15 -17.97
CA PHE A 501 -9.18 9.53 -17.47
C PHE A 501 -8.78 10.43 -18.63
N CYS A 502 -9.61 11.43 -18.93
CA CYS A 502 -9.33 12.38 -19.99
C CYS A 502 -9.40 13.81 -19.47
N ILE A 503 -8.55 14.68 -20.02
CA ILE A 503 -8.50 16.11 -19.73
C ILE A 503 -9.05 16.90 -20.91
N ALA A 504 -9.91 17.90 -20.65
CA ALA A 504 -10.44 18.79 -21.68
C ALA A 504 -9.36 19.79 -22.13
N TYR A 505 -9.14 19.90 -23.44
CA TYR A 505 -8.30 20.95 -24.03
C TYR A 505 -9.12 21.99 -24.82
N ASP A 506 -10.36 21.64 -25.16
CA ASP A 506 -11.32 22.52 -25.81
C ASP A 506 -12.56 22.67 -24.92
N GLY A 507 -13.14 23.88 -24.88
CA GLY A 507 -14.24 24.20 -23.96
C GLY A 507 -14.26 25.65 -23.48
N ILE A 508 -14.88 25.89 -22.33
CA ILE A 508 -14.96 27.20 -21.69
C ILE A 508 -13.72 27.43 -20.83
N PHE A 509 -13.17 28.64 -20.89
CA PHE A 509 -12.11 29.04 -19.98
C PHE A 509 -12.65 29.24 -18.57
N PRO A 510 -12.10 28.56 -17.54
CA PRO A 510 -12.58 28.66 -16.16
C PRO A 510 -12.66 30.10 -15.63
N GLN A 511 -13.85 30.53 -15.20
CA GLN A 511 -14.08 31.87 -14.64
C GLN A 511 -13.98 31.83 -13.10
N ARG A 512 -13.30 32.82 -12.51
CA ARG A 512 -13.25 32.99 -11.05
C ARG A 512 -14.62 33.43 -10.50
N PRO A 513 -14.96 33.11 -9.24
CA PRO A 513 -16.13 33.68 -8.58
C PRO A 513 -16.10 35.21 -8.63
N THR A 514 -17.22 35.83 -9.01
CA THR A 514 -17.41 37.29 -9.03
C THR A 514 -17.58 37.88 -7.65
#